data_AF-A0A8C6ELQ5-F1
#
_entry.id   AF-A0A8C6ELQ5-F1
#
_cell.length_a   1.000
_cell.length_b   1.000
_cell.length_c   1.000
_cell.angle_alpha   90.00
_cell.angle_beta   90.00
_cell.angle_gamma   90.00
#
_symmetry.space_group_name_H-M   'P 1'
#
loop_
_entity.id
_entity.type
_entity.pdbx_description
1 polymer ?
#
loop_
_entity_poly.entity_id
_entity_poly.type
_entity_poly.pdbx_seq_one_letter_code
_entity_poly.pdbx_strand_id
1 'polypeptide(L)'
;MWLAGSASQTPPSPAVATGPHPAARSVSAQCRLSMCPPRSLLLVASLVLLDHLSLARSLPRTTPGPEMFQFLQHSQNLLGAVSTMLQKANQTLEFYSCTSEEIDHEDITKDKTNTVWACLPLELTKNESCLASRETSFISSGSSLTSREPSFMKTQCLSSIYEDLKMYQVEFKAMNAKLLMDPKRQISLDQNMLAVIDDLMQALNFNNETVPQNSSLEELDFYKTKMKLCILLHAFRIRVVTIDRVMSYLNSS
;
A
#
# COMPACT_ATOMS: atom_id res chain seq x y z
N MET A 1 50.30 -17.85 -6.84
CA MET A 1 51.02 -17.51 -5.59
C MET A 1 50.16 -16.46 -4.88
N TRP A 2 49.26 -16.84 -3.96
CA TRP A 2 49.47 -16.99 -2.49
C TRP A 2 50.01 -15.68 -1.87
N LEU A 3 49.13 -14.90 -1.19
CA LEU A 3 48.98 -14.74 0.28
C LEU A 3 50.03 -13.76 0.87
N ALA A 4 49.81 -12.96 1.91
CA ALA A 4 48.79 -12.82 2.94
C ALA A 4 48.91 -11.40 3.56
N GLY A 5 47.93 -11.01 4.38
CA GLY A 5 48.01 -9.84 5.25
C GLY A 5 48.79 -10.08 6.55
N SER A 6 49.00 -9.00 7.30
CA SER A 6 49.05 -9.04 8.77
C SER A 6 48.95 -7.65 9.36
N ALA A 7 48.19 -7.57 10.45
CA ALA A 7 47.96 -6.42 11.29
C ALA A 7 48.90 -6.40 12.50
N SER A 8 48.82 -5.28 13.22
CA SER A 8 49.03 -5.10 14.68
C SER A 8 50.43 -4.71 15.15
N GLN A 9 50.55 -3.49 15.73
CA GLN A 9 51.40 -3.20 16.88
C GLN A 9 50.81 -2.06 17.74
N THR A 10 50.57 -2.34 19.02
CA THR A 10 50.50 -1.40 20.16
C THR A 10 51.86 -1.37 20.86
N PRO A 11 52.20 -0.29 21.60
CA PRO A 11 52.65 -0.46 23.01
C PRO A 11 52.31 0.79 23.89
N PRO A 12 52.90 1.03 25.09
CA PRO A 12 52.38 0.59 26.40
C PRO A 12 52.25 1.71 27.49
N SER A 13 51.78 1.35 28.69
CA SER A 13 51.79 2.16 29.94
C SER A 13 53.02 1.90 30.85
N PRO A 14 53.29 2.78 31.83
CA PRO A 14 53.91 2.41 33.14
C PRO A 14 53.11 2.96 34.36
N ALA A 15 52.83 2.18 35.43
CA ALA A 15 53.58 1.89 36.71
C ALA A 15 53.66 3.09 37.71
N VAL A 16 52.92 3.14 38.85
CA VAL A 16 53.06 2.56 40.23
C VAL A 16 54.11 3.22 41.16
N ALA A 17 53.70 3.57 42.41
CA ALA A 17 54.45 3.49 43.71
C ALA A 17 53.64 4.15 44.88
N THR A 18 53.06 3.42 45.86
CA THR A 18 53.51 3.01 47.24
C THR A 18 53.20 3.98 48.43
N GLY A 19 52.62 3.44 49.53
CA GLY A 19 52.21 4.10 50.81
C GLY A 19 53.37 4.35 51.82
N PRO A 20 53.15 4.59 53.15
CA PRO A 20 52.38 3.74 54.09
C PRO A 20 51.61 4.44 55.28
N HIS A 21 50.91 3.60 56.09
CA HIS A 21 50.05 3.78 57.30
C HIS A 21 50.76 4.26 58.61
N PRO A 22 50.07 4.73 59.71
CA PRO A 22 49.35 3.83 60.68
C PRO A 22 48.21 4.37 61.61
N ALA A 23 47.50 3.38 62.19
CA ALA A 23 46.92 3.24 63.55
C ALA A 23 45.63 3.96 64.05
N ALA A 24 44.58 3.13 64.16
CA ALA A 24 43.47 2.98 65.14
C ALA A 24 43.24 3.95 66.33
N ARG A 25 41.95 4.32 66.53
CA ARG A 25 41.24 4.19 67.82
C ARG A 25 39.71 4.26 67.67
N SER A 26 39.02 3.53 68.56
CA SER A 26 37.58 3.25 68.64
C SER A 26 36.74 4.41 69.21
N VAL A 27 35.49 4.58 68.74
CA VAL A 27 34.39 5.08 69.58
C VAL A 27 33.06 4.41 69.22
N SER A 28 32.35 4.09 70.31
CA SER A 28 31.02 3.51 70.53
C SER A 28 29.86 3.94 69.63
N ALA A 29 28.89 3.03 69.56
CA ALA A 29 27.55 3.11 69.02
C ALA A 29 26.74 4.36 69.41
N GLN A 30 25.95 4.85 68.45
CA GLN A 30 24.62 5.40 68.69
C GLN A 30 23.77 5.27 67.43
N CYS A 31 22.84 4.30 67.46
CA CYS A 31 21.71 4.26 66.54
C CYS A 31 20.91 5.56 66.69
N ARG A 32 20.96 6.42 65.66
CA ARG A 32 19.91 7.42 65.45
C ARG A 32 19.04 6.94 64.31
N LEU A 33 17.85 6.45 64.65
CA LEU A 33 16.72 6.37 63.73
C LEU A 33 16.36 7.80 63.33
N SER A 34 16.95 8.26 62.24
CA SER A 34 16.59 9.52 61.59
C SER A 34 15.36 9.26 60.75
N MET A 35 14.21 9.78 61.18
CA MET A 35 12.99 9.82 60.37
C MET A 35 13.26 10.65 59.12
N CYS A 36 13.36 9.99 57.97
CA CYS A 36 13.34 10.67 56.68
C CYS A 36 11.98 11.35 56.48
N PRO A 37 11.94 12.59 55.95
CA PRO A 37 10.69 13.29 55.70
C PRO A 37 9.86 12.52 54.66
N PRO A 38 8.53 12.44 54.82
CA PRO A 38 7.66 11.64 53.96
C PRO A 38 7.64 12.11 52.49
N ARG A 39 8.24 13.27 52.20
CA ARG A 39 8.34 13.85 50.86
C ARG A 39 9.19 13.01 49.89
N SER A 40 10.25 12.35 50.35
CA SER A 40 11.10 11.55 49.46
C SER A 40 10.45 10.22 49.07
N LEU A 41 9.71 9.61 50.01
CA LEU A 41 8.95 8.38 49.75
C LEU A 41 7.75 8.64 48.83
N LEU A 42 7.10 9.80 49.00
CA LEU A 42 6.03 10.24 48.09
C LEU A 42 6.53 10.46 46.67
N LEU A 43 7.71 11.08 46.48
CA LEU A 43 8.29 11.28 45.14
C LEU A 43 8.67 9.97 44.45
N VAL A 44 9.26 9.02 45.18
CA VAL A 44 9.59 7.70 44.62
C VAL A 44 8.32 6.91 44.30
N ALA A 45 7.31 6.94 45.17
CA ALA A 45 6.01 6.32 44.89
C ALA A 45 5.31 6.95 43.69
N SER A 46 5.42 8.28 43.52
CA SER A 46 4.87 9.01 42.38
C SER A 46 5.56 8.61 41.07
N LEU A 47 6.89 8.49 41.08
CA LEU A 47 7.66 8.09 39.89
C LEU A 47 7.41 6.63 39.51
N VAL A 48 7.28 5.73 40.47
CA VAL A 48 6.93 4.32 40.24
C VAL A 48 5.49 4.19 39.70
N LEU A 49 4.54 5.00 40.20
CA LEU A 49 3.18 5.09 39.67
C LEU A 49 3.14 5.64 38.24
N LEU A 50 3.95 6.65 37.92
CA LEU A 50 4.08 7.18 36.56
C LEU A 50 4.70 6.16 35.61
N ASP A 51 5.68 5.36 36.04
CA ASP A 51 6.30 4.32 35.20
C ASP A 51 5.31 3.17 34.91
N HIS A 52 4.50 2.79 35.90
CA HIS A 52 3.40 1.83 35.72
C HIS A 52 2.26 2.37 34.84
N LEU A 53 1.98 3.68 34.88
CA LEU A 53 0.99 4.33 34.00
C LEU A 53 1.52 4.56 32.58
N SER A 54 2.84 4.68 32.42
CA SER A 54 3.51 4.90 31.12
C SER A 54 3.67 3.62 30.31
N LEU A 55 3.67 2.45 30.95
CA LEU A 55 3.87 1.15 30.28
C LEU A 55 2.58 0.56 29.67
N ALA A 56 1.42 1.20 29.82
CA ALA A 56 0.15 0.73 29.27
C ALA A 56 -0.42 1.60 28.14
N ARG A 57 0.43 2.40 27.47
CA ARG A 57 0.06 3.02 26.18
C ARG A 57 0.63 2.21 25.01
N SER A 58 0.39 0.91 25.01
CA SER A 58 0.22 0.22 23.74
C SER A 58 -1.01 0.84 23.09
N LEU A 59 -0.79 1.74 22.13
CA LEU A 59 -1.80 2.04 21.12
C LEU A 59 -2.43 0.71 20.69
N PRO A 60 -3.76 0.64 20.47
CA PRO A 60 -4.29 -0.49 19.75
C PRO A 60 -3.50 -0.52 18.43
N ARG A 61 -2.59 -1.49 18.29
CA ARG A 61 -2.10 -1.86 16.99
C ARG A 61 -3.34 -2.49 16.37
N THR A 62 -4.09 -1.68 15.62
CA THR A 62 -5.10 -2.15 14.67
C THR A 62 -4.35 -3.13 13.80
N THR A 63 -4.43 -4.40 14.17
CA THR A 63 -3.92 -5.46 13.34
C THR A 63 -4.93 -5.51 12.21
N PRO A 64 -4.53 -5.26 10.96
CA PRO A 64 -5.47 -5.31 9.85
C PRO A 64 -6.23 -6.63 9.92
N GLY A 65 -7.55 -6.56 9.81
CA GLY A 65 -8.38 -7.75 9.81
C GLY A 65 -7.88 -8.73 8.72
N PRO A 66 -8.02 -10.05 8.91
CA PRO A 66 -7.56 -11.05 7.95
C PRO A 66 -8.00 -10.78 6.51
N GLU A 67 -9.17 -10.17 6.34
CA GLU A 67 -9.74 -9.74 5.06
C GLU A 67 -8.87 -8.67 4.35
N MET A 68 -8.38 -7.65 5.05
CA MET A 68 -7.58 -6.55 4.45
C MET A 68 -6.22 -7.03 3.94
N PHE A 69 -5.62 -7.98 4.65
CA PHE A 69 -4.37 -8.60 4.21
C PHE A 69 -4.55 -9.38 2.90
N GLN A 70 -5.68 -10.08 2.75
CA GLN A 70 -6.01 -10.79 1.51
C GLN A 70 -6.20 -9.80 0.34
N PHE A 71 -6.89 -8.68 0.55
CA PHE A 71 -7.05 -7.64 -0.48
C PHE A 71 -5.72 -7.10 -0.99
N LEU A 72 -4.78 -6.81 -0.08
CA LEU A 72 -3.44 -6.36 -0.45
C LEU A 72 -2.68 -7.42 -1.25
N GLN A 73 -2.77 -8.68 -0.83
CA GLN A 73 -2.13 -9.76 -1.59
C GLN A 73 -2.70 -9.87 -3.02
N HIS A 74 -4.03 -9.78 -3.16
CA HIS A 74 -4.68 -9.81 -4.47
C HIS A 74 -4.30 -8.59 -5.33
N SER A 75 -4.18 -7.38 -4.76
CA SER A 75 -3.74 -6.20 -5.51
C SER A 75 -2.30 -6.33 -6.01
N GLN A 76 -1.40 -6.88 -5.19
CA GLN A 76 0.00 -7.11 -5.55
C GLN A 76 0.14 -8.18 -6.64
N ASN A 77 -0.63 -9.27 -6.51
CA ASN A 77 -0.69 -10.32 -7.54
C ASN A 77 -1.18 -9.73 -8.87
N LEU A 78 -2.19 -8.87 -8.83
CA LEU A 78 -2.73 -8.22 -10.02
C LEU A 78 -1.67 -7.31 -10.66
N LEU A 79 -0.97 -6.51 -9.87
CA LEU A 79 0.10 -5.65 -10.35
C LEU A 79 1.21 -6.45 -11.04
N GLY A 80 1.59 -7.59 -10.47
CA GLY A 80 2.56 -8.52 -11.04
C GLY A 80 2.10 -9.10 -12.37
N ALA A 81 0.85 -9.59 -12.42
CA ALA A 81 0.26 -10.18 -13.63
C ALA A 81 0.15 -9.16 -14.77
N VAL A 82 -0.35 -7.95 -14.47
CA VAL A 82 -0.48 -6.87 -15.47
C VAL A 82 0.88 -6.40 -15.96
N SER A 83 1.86 -6.25 -15.07
CA SER A 83 3.22 -5.84 -15.46
C SER A 83 3.88 -6.88 -16.37
N THR A 84 3.69 -8.16 -16.07
CA THR A 84 4.19 -9.26 -16.90
C THR A 84 3.52 -9.29 -18.28
N MET A 85 2.20 -9.14 -18.32
CA MET A 85 1.45 -9.10 -19.59
C MET A 85 1.82 -7.88 -20.43
N LEU A 86 1.99 -6.71 -19.81
CA LEU A 86 2.43 -5.49 -20.50
C LEU A 86 3.85 -5.65 -21.06
N GLN A 87 4.77 -6.23 -20.28
CA GLN A 87 6.12 -6.52 -20.75
C GLN A 87 6.09 -7.47 -21.97
N LYS A 88 5.30 -8.54 -21.89
CA LYS A 88 5.10 -9.47 -23.01
C LYS A 88 4.53 -8.76 -24.24
N ALA A 89 3.57 -7.86 -24.06
CA ALA A 89 2.99 -7.06 -25.14
C ALA A 89 4.05 -6.19 -25.82
N ASN A 90 4.84 -5.45 -25.05
CA ASN A 90 5.91 -4.58 -25.58
C ASN A 90 6.97 -5.38 -26.36
N GLN A 91 7.31 -6.59 -25.91
CA GLN A 91 8.30 -7.44 -26.58
C GLN A 91 7.75 -8.10 -27.85
N THR A 92 6.47 -8.49 -27.83
CA THR A 92 5.89 -9.31 -28.91
C THR A 92 5.24 -8.46 -30.01
N LEU A 93 4.83 -7.24 -29.65
CA LEU A 93 4.20 -6.28 -30.55
C LEU A 93 5.19 -5.15 -30.88
N GLU A 94 6.46 -5.49 -31.15
CA GLU A 94 7.54 -4.51 -31.38
C GLU A 94 7.27 -3.51 -32.52
N PHE A 95 6.52 -3.93 -33.54
CA PHE A 95 6.12 -3.08 -34.68
C PHE A 95 4.83 -2.30 -34.45
N TYR A 96 4.24 -2.43 -33.26
CA TYR A 96 3.09 -1.67 -32.81
C TYR A 96 3.62 -0.61 -31.83
N SER A 97 3.09 0.61 -31.89
CA SER A 97 3.44 1.70 -30.97
C SER A 97 2.92 1.46 -29.56
N CYS A 98 3.45 0.42 -28.92
CA CYS A 98 3.04 -0.12 -27.63
C CYS A 98 3.89 0.46 -26.49
N THR A 99 4.83 1.37 -26.77
CA THR A 99 5.68 2.00 -25.76
C THR A 99 4.89 3.03 -24.94
N SER A 100 5.34 3.33 -23.72
CA SER A 100 4.61 4.28 -22.86
C SER A 100 4.62 5.70 -23.42
N GLU A 101 5.63 6.04 -24.21
CA GLU A 101 5.84 7.38 -24.77
C GLU A 101 5.00 7.63 -26.02
N GLU A 102 4.67 6.59 -26.77
CA GLU A 102 3.95 6.68 -28.05
C GLU A 102 2.46 6.41 -27.92
N ILE A 103 2.04 5.79 -26.82
CA ILE A 103 0.66 5.32 -26.66
C ILE A 103 -0.22 6.36 -25.99
N ASP A 104 -1.44 6.53 -26.52
CA ASP A 104 -2.46 7.32 -25.83
C ASP A 104 -2.91 6.55 -24.58
N HIS A 105 -2.75 7.18 -23.40
CA HIS A 105 -3.13 6.59 -22.12
C HIS A 105 -4.63 6.79 -21.84
N GLU A 106 -5.48 6.45 -22.81
CA GLU A 106 -6.92 6.55 -22.67
C GLU A 106 -7.42 5.55 -21.62
N ASP A 107 -7.85 6.09 -20.48
CA ASP A 107 -8.46 5.31 -19.40
C ASP A 107 -9.97 5.17 -19.64
N ILE A 108 -10.41 3.94 -19.91
CA ILE A 108 -11.83 3.60 -20.13
C ILE A 108 -12.74 3.94 -18.95
N THR A 109 -12.16 4.20 -17.77
CA THR A 109 -12.90 4.54 -16.55
C THR A 109 -13.05 6.05 -16.30
N LYS A 110 -12.33 6.90 -17.07
CA LYS A 110 -12.17 8.34 -16.85
C LYS A 110 -13.45 9.12 -16.50
N ASP A 111 -14.55 8.81 -17.19
CA ASP A 111 -15.85 9.49 -17.01
C ASP A 111 -16.93 8.58 -16.41
N LYS A 112 -16.56 7.37 -16.00
CA LYS A 112 -17.47 6.34 -15.48
C LYS A 112 -17.37 6.23 -13.96
N THR A 113 -16.15 6.32 -13.43
CA THR A 113 -15.83 6.21 -12.01
C THR A 113 -14.82 7.28 -11.64
N ASN A 114 -14.79 7.65 -10.36
CA ASN A 114 -13.79 8.58 -9.85
C ASN A 114 -13.06 7.95 -8.66
N THR A 115 -12.38 6.83 -8.92
CA THR A 115 -11.69 6.03 -7.90
C THR A 115 -10.58 6.81 -7.22
N VAL A 116 -9.85 7.66 -7.95
CA VAL A 116 -8.83 8.53 -7.37
C VAL A 116 -9.43 9.43 -6.28
N TRP A 117 -10.59 10.02 -6.54
CA TRP A 117 -11.29 10.84 -5.55
C TRP A 117 -11.89 10.01 -4.42
N ALA A 118 -12.59 8.92 -4.76
CA ALA A 118 -13.28 8.07 -3.79
C ALA A 118 -12.30 7.44 -2.78
N CYS A 119 -11.07 7.19 -3.20
CA CYS A 119 -10.03 6.56 -2.40
C CYS A 119 -8.98 7.52 -1.84
N LEU A 120 -9.16 8.84 -1.97
CA LEU A 120 -8.18 9.81 -1.49
C LEU A 120 -8.11 9.77 0.06
N PRO A 121 -6.92 9.54 0.65
CA PRO A 121 -6.73 9.59 2.10
C PRO A 121 -7.19 10.92 2.72
N LEU A 122 -7.76 10.85 3.93
CA LEU A 122 -8.34 11.99 4.63
C LEU A 122 -7.29 13.04 5.03
N GLU A 123 -6.03 12.64 5.14
CA GLU A 123 -4.89 13.50 5.41
C GLU A 123 -4.56 14.39 4.21
N LEU A 124 -4.83 13.88 3.00
CA LEU A 124 -4.57 14.58 1.74
C LEU A 124 -5.75 15.47 1.32
N THR A 125 -6.96 15.18 1.79
CA THR A 125 -8.14 16.04 1.52
C THR A 125 -8.11 17.37 2.27
N LYS A 126 -7.40 17.45 3.40
CA LYS A 126 -7.23 18.68 4.18
C LYS A 126 -6.32 19.72 3.50
N ASN A 127 -5.52 19.27 2.53
CA ASN A 127 -4.67 20.15 1.75
C ASN A 127 -5.43 20.51 0.47
N GLU A 128 -6.02 21.71 0.44
CA GLU A 128 -6.79 22.22 -0.70
C GLU A 128 -6.01 22.14 -2.02
N SER A 129 -4.66 22.14 -1.99
CA SER A 129 -3.83 22.01 -3.19
C SER A 129 -4.01 20.69 -3.95
N CYS A 130 -4.39 19.60 -3.29
CA CYS A 130 -4.66 18.32 -3.95
C CYS A 130 -6.02 18.28 -4.65
N LEU A 131 -6.95 19.18 -4.29
CA LEU A 131 -8.36 19.16 -4.70
C LEU A 131 -8.84 20.43 -5.39
N ALA A 132 -8.00 21.46 -5.53
CA ALA A 132 -8.33 22.80 -5.99
C ALA A 132 -8.92 22.90 -7.42
N SER A 133 -9.08 21.81 -8.17
CA SER A 133 -9.44 21.87 -9.60
C SER A 133 -10.79 21.24 -10.00
N ARG A 134 -11.65 20.79 -9.09
CA ARG A 134 -12.99 20.31 -9.50
C ARG A 134 -14.08 20.47 -8.45
N GLU A 135 -14.47 21.72 -8.23
CA GLU A 135 -15.62 22.06 -7.36
C GLU A 135 -16.98 22.05 -8.09
N THR A 136 -17.05 21.67 -9.37
CA THR A 136 -18.25 21.96 -10.19
C THR A 136 -19.11 20.79 -10.68
N SER A 137 -18.95 19.53 -10.24
CA SER A 137 -19.86 18.50 -10.80
C SER A 137 -20.35 17.34 -9.93
N PHE A 138 -19.98 17.19 -8.66
CA PHE A 138 -20.44 16.02 -7.88
C PHE A 138 -20.90 16.27 -6.45
N ILE A 139 -21.14 17.53 -6.06
CA ILE A 139 -21.94 17.80 -4.85
C ILE A 139 -23.42 17.65 -5.23
N SER A 140 -23.88 16.40 -5.35
CA SER A 140 -25.27 16.10 -5.01
C SER A 140 -25.30 15.64 -3.57
N SER A 141 -26.20 16.24 -2.81
CA SER A 141 -26.44 16.07 -1.36
C SER A 141 -25.53 16.91 -0.45
N GLY A 142 -26.07 18.02 0.03
CA GLY A 142 -25.45 18.93 0.98
C GLY A 142 -25.18 18.28 2.35
N SER A 143 -23.99 17.73 2.50
CA SER A 143 -23.40 17.42 3.80
C SER A 143 -21.99 18.01 3.81
N SER A 144 -21.72 18.84 4.81
CA SER A 144 -20.40 19.44 5.05
C SER A 144 -19.33 18.35 5.09
N LEU A 145 -18.24 18.56 4.35
CA LEU A 145 -17.07 17.66 4.21
C LEU A 145 -16.42 17.22 5.55
N THR A 146 -16.86 17.76 6.67
CA THR A 146 -16.37 17.51 8.03
C THR A 146 -17.04 16.32 8.73
N SER A 147 -18.10 15.73 8.16
CA SER A 147 -18.93 14.69 8.82
C SER A 147 -18.95 13.34 8.09
N ARG A 148 -18.01 13.09 7.18
CA ARG A 148 -18.02 11.82 6.45
C ARG A 148 -17.36 10.73 7.27
N GLU A 149 -18.14 9.73 7.72
CA GLU A 149 -17.61 8.62 8.51
C GLU A 149 -16.50 7.87 7.75
N PRO A 150 -15.36 7.52 8.40
CA PRO A 150 -14.27 6.78 7.76
C PRO A 150 -14.71 5.45 7.12
N SER A 151 -15.70 4.78 7.74
CA SER A 151 -16.33 3.56 7.23
C SER A 151 -17.01 3.79 5.86
N PHE A 152 -17.74 4.89 5.71
CA PHE A 152 -18.46 5.24 4.48
C PHE A 152 -17.51 5.65 3.33
N MET A 153 -16.40 6.34 3.64
CA MET A 153 -15.37 6.63 2.63
C MET A 153 -14.69 5.36 2.14
N LYS A 154 -14.35 4.44 3.05
CA LYS A 154 -13.78 3.13 2.71
C LYS A 154 -14.72 2.34 1.80
N THR A 155 -16.01 2.27 2.10
CA THR A 155 -16.99 1.56 1.25
C THR A 155 -17.11 2.18 -0.13
N GLN A 156 -17.14 3.52 -0.25
CA GLN A 156 -17.21 4.17 -1.57
C GLN A 156 -15.93 3.92 -2.38
N CYS A 157 -14.76 3.97 -1.74
CA CYS A 157 -13.50 3.66 -2.40
C CYS A 157 -13.51 2.22 -2.96
N LEU A 158 -13.83 1.23 -2.13
CA LEU A 158 -13.83 -0.18 -2.53
C LEU A 158 -14.87 -0.46 -3.63
N SER A 159 -16.04 0.16 -3.55
CA SER A 159 -17.06 0.07 -4.61
C SER A 159 -16.57 0.68 -5.94
N SER A 160 -15.88 1.82 -5.90
CA SER A 160 -15.30 2.43 -7.11
C SER A 160 -14.22 1.56 -7.74
N ILE A 161 -13.37 0.92 -6.91
CA ILE A 161 -12.36 -0.05 -7.37
C ILE A 161 -13.03 -1.25 -8.06
N TYR A 162 -14.10 -1.79 -7.46
CA TYR A 162 -14.83 -2.92 -8.05
C TYR A 162 -15.38 -2.58 -9.44
N GLU A 163 -15.99 -1.41 -9.60
CA GLU A 163 -16.52 -0.99 -10.91
C GLU A 163 -15.42 -0.77 -11.96
N ASP A 164 -14.24 -0.25 -11.57
CA ASP A 164 -13.09 -0.18 -12.48
C ASP A 164 -12.68 -1.58 -12.95
N LEU A 165 -12.48 -2.50 -12.00
CA LEU A 165 -12.06 -3.87 -12.30
C LEU A 165 -13.06 -4.56 -13.23
N LYS A 166 -14.36 -4.38 -12.99
CA LYS A 166 -15.43 -4.91 -13.83
C LYS A 166 -15.36 -4.39 -15.27
N MET A 167 -15.16 -3.09 -15.45
CA MET A 167 -15.03 -2.49 -16.79
C MET A 167 -13.81 -3.05 -17.54
N TYR A 168 -12.65 -3.07 -16.90
CA TYR A 168 -11.44 -3.64 -17.48
C TYR A 168 -11.59 -5.14 -17.76
N GLN A 169 -12.23 -5.89 -16.87
CA GLN A 169 -12.46 -7.32 -17.04
C GLN A 169 -13.27 -7.61 -18.31
N VAL A 170 -14.37 -6.89 -18.53
CA VAL A 170 -15.23 -7.07 -19.71
C VAL A 170 -14.44 -6.81 -20.99
N GLU A 171 -13.68 -5.71 -21.03
CA GLU A 171 -12.84 -5.36 -22.19
C GLU A 171 -11.75 -6.40 -22.45
N PHE A 172 -11.04 -6.85 -21.41
CA PHE A 172 -10.01 -7.88 -21.55
C PHE A 172 -10.59 -9.23 -22.00
N LYS A 173 -11.75 -9.65 -21.48
CA LYS A 173 -12.44 -10.88 -21.92
C LYS A 173 -12.85 -10.78 -23.39
N ALA A 174 -13.40 -9.63 -23.82
CA ALA A 174 -13.77 -9.39 -25.21
C ALA A 174 -12.55 -9.40 -26.15
N MET A 175 -11.46 -8.75 -25.77
CA MET A 175 -10.21 -8.77 -26.54
C MET A 175 -9.60 -10.17 -26.61
N ASN A 176 -9.58 -10.92 -25.51
CA ASN A 176 -9.07 -12.28 -25.50
C ASN A 176 -9.82 -13.16 -26.52
N ALA A 177 -11.15 -13.04 -26.57
CA ALA A 177 -11.96 -13.75 -27.56
C ALA A 177 -11.58 -13.39 -29.00
N LYS A 178 -11.32 -12.10 -29.31
CA LYS A 178 -10.84 -11.66 -30.63
C LYS A 178 -9.43 -12.18 -30.92
N LEU A 179 -8.49 -12.10 -29.97
CA LEU A 179 -7.10 -12.53 -30.13
C LEU A 179 -6.97 -14.04 -30.35
N LEU A 180 -7.85 -14.85 -29.75
CA LEU A 180 -7.90 -16.29 -30.00
C LEU A 180 -8.23 -16.64 -31.46
N MET A 181 -8.93 -15.74 -32.16
CA MET A 181 -9.26 -15.88 -33.58
C MET A 181 -8.15 -15.36 -34.51
N ASP A 182 -7.10 -14.71 -34.00
CA ASP A 182 -5.99 -14.20 -34.83
C ASP A 182 -5.23 -15.38 -35.45
N PRO A 183 -5.22 -15.55 -36.78
CA PRO A 183 -4.49 -16.63 -37.43
C PRO A 183 -2.97 -16.54 -37.18
N LYS A 184 -2.43 -15.34 -36.93
CA LYS A 184 -1.00 -15.15 -36.63
C LYS A 184 -0.65 -15.50 -35.19
N ARG A 185 -1.62 -15.52 -34.27
CA ARG A 185 -1.46 -15.79 -32.83
C ARG A 185 -0.24 -15.10 -32.21
N GLN A 186 0.04 -13.86 -32.63
CA GLN A 186 1.25 -13.15 -32.18
C GLN A 186 1.23 -12.95 -30.67
N ILE A 187 0.07 -12.62 -30.10
CA ILE A 187 -0.09 -12.40 -28.67
C ILE A 187 -1.36 -13.08 -28.17
N SER A 188 -1.30 -13.59 -26.95
CA SER A 188 -2.45 -14.08 -26.19
C SER A 188 -2.49 -13.37 -24.85
N LEU A 189 -3.70 -13.05 -24.39
CA LEU A 189 -3.91 -12.51 -23.05
C LEU A 189 -3.67 -13.61 -22.03
N ASP A 190 -2.87 -13.29 -21.00
CA ASP A 190 -2.58 -14.23 -19.92
C ASP A 190 -3.86 -14.57 -19.14
N GLN A 191 -4.18 -15.86 -19.06
CA GLN A 191 -5.34 -16.33 -18.30
C GLN A 191 -5.15 -16.10 -16.80
N ASN A 192 -3.91 -16.11 -16.31
CA ASN A 192 -3.61 -15.78 -14.92
C ASN A 192 -3.98 -14.33 -14.62
N MET A 193 -3.73 -13.39 -15.55
CA MET A 193 -4.14 -12.00 -15.37
C MET A 193 -5.66 -11.87 -15.25
N LEU A 194 -6.43 -12.57 -16.10
CA LEU A 194 -7.90 -12.57 -16.01
C LEU A 194 -8.40 -13.17 -14.68
N ALA A 195 -7.82 -14.30 -14.27
CA ALA A 195 -8.18 -14.96 -13.02
C ALA A 195 -7.91 -14.07 -11.80
N VAL A 196 -6.77 -13.39 -11.76
CA VAL A 196 -6.45 -12.49 -10.64
C VAL A 196 -7.36 -11.26 -10.59
N ILE A 197 -7.89 -10.80 -11.73
CA ILE A 197 -8.96 -9.78 -11.75
C ILE A 197 -10.24 -10.36 -11.12
N ASP A 198 -10.66 -11.57 -11.53
CA ASP A 198 -11.82 -12.25 -10.96
C ASP A 198 -11.66 -12.45 -9.43
N ASP A 199 -10.49 -12.89 -8.96
CA ASP A 199 -10.19 -13.09 -7.53
C ASP A 199 -10.30 -11.79 -6.73
N LEU A 200 -9.70 -10.70 -7.24
CA LEU A 200 -9.77 -9.40 -6.55
C LEU A 200 -11.21 -8.86 -6.54
N MET A 201 -11.95 -9.00 -7.64
CA MET A 201 -13.36 -8.63 -7.69
C MET A 201 -14.20 -9.45 -6.71
N GLN A 202 -13.94 -10.76 -6.61
CA GLN A 202 -14.65 -11.65 -5.69
C GLN A 202 -14.36 -11.27 -4.24
N ALA A 203 -13.10 -10.98 -3.91
CA ALA A 203 -12.75 -10.49 -2.58
C ALA A 203 -13.53 -9.20 -2.27
N LEU A 204 -13.69 -8.30 -3.25
CA LEU A 204 -14.34 -6.99 -3.08
C LEU A 204 -15.87 -7.04 -3.03
N ASN A 205 -16.48 -8.20 -3.26
CA ASN A 205 -17.90 -8.26 -3.58
C ASN A 205 -18.79 -8.08 -2.33
N PHE A 206 -19.38 -6.89 -2.16
CA PHE A 206 -20.27 -6.50 -1.05
C PHE A 206 -21.78 -6.78 -1.31
N ASN A 207 -22.10 -7.78 -2.14
CA ASN A 207 -23.40 -8.06 -2.77
C ASN A 207 -23.65 -7.21 -4.04
N ASN A 208 -23.66 -7.83 -5.22
CA ASN A 208 -24.80 -7.82 -6.15
C ASN A 208 -24.53 -8.51 -7.50
N GLU A 209 -25.68 -8.83 -8.11
CA GLU A 209 -26.01 -9.50 -9.36
C GLU A 209 -25.12 -9.18 -10.58
N THR A 210 -24.64 -10.23 -11.24
CA THR A 210 -24.01 -10.16 -12.56
C THR A 210 -25.03 -9.77 -13.61
N VAL A 211 -25.05 -8.49 -14.01
CA VAL A 211 -25.78 -8.04 -15.20
C VAL A 211 -24.99 -8.50 -16.44
N PRO A 212 -25.60 -9.31 -17.34
CA PRO A 212 -24.98 -9.67 -18.60
C PRO A 212 -24.88 -8.41 -19.47
N GLN A 213 -23.67 -7.96 -19.76
CA GLN A 213 -23.44 -6.84 -20.64
C GLN A 213 -23.28 -7.35 -22.07
N ASN A 214 -24.19 -6.91 -22.94
CA ASN A 214 -24.16 -7.24 -24.37
C ASN A 214 -22.90 -6.63 -25.00
N SER A 215 -22.05 -7.49 -25.55
CA SER A 215 -20.93 -7.07 -26.37
C SER A 215 -21.47 -6.55 -27.70
N SER A 216 -21.21 -5.28 -28.02
CA SER A 216 -21.39 -4.80 -29.38
C SER A 216 -20.34 -5.49 -30.25
N LEU A 217 -20.78 -6.21 -31.28
CA LEU A 217 -19.91 -6.84 -32.26
C LEU A 217 -19.26 -5.74 -33.11
N GLU A 218 -18.17 -5.18 -32.60
CA GLU A 218 -17.26 -4.33 -33.37
C GLU A 218 -16.51 -5.22 -34.39
N GLU A 219 -16.35 -4.71 -35.61
CA GLU A 219 -15.68 -5.38 -36.73
C GLU A 219 -14.32 -5.98 -36.32
N LEU A 220 -14.03 -7.18 -36.82
CA LEU A 220 -12.87 -7.96 -36.45
C LEU A 220 -11.61 -7.43 -37.17
N ASP A 221 -10.93 -6.48 -36.54
CA ASP A 221 -9.62 -5.99 -36.96
C ASP A 221 -8.57 -6.40 -35.92
N PHE A 222 -7.68 -7.33 -36.28
CA PHE A 222 -6.62 -7.82 -35.40
C PHE A 222 -5.53 -6.79 -35.13
N TYR A 223 -5.24 -5.89 -36.08
CA TYR A 223 -4.27 -4.82 -35.87
C TYR A 223 -4.82 -3.82 -34.84
N LYS A 224 -6.05 -3.34 -35.04
CA LYS A 224 -6.72 -2.45 -34.09
C LYS A 224 -6.89 -3.10 -32.71
N THR A 225 -7.21 -4.40 -32.67
CA THR A 225 -7.32 -5.15 -31.40
C THR A 225 -5.99 -5.19 -30.63
N LYS A 226 -4.85 -5.39 -31.32
CA LYS A 226 -3.52 -5.40 -30.68
C LYS A 226 -3.11 -4.00 -30.20
N MET A 227 -3.39 -2.96 -30.96
CA MET A 227 -3.19 -1.57 -30.51
C MET A 227 -4.04 -1.25 -29.28
N LYS A 228 -5.33 -1.61 -29.30
CA LYS A 228 -6.24 -1.42 -28.16
C LYS A 228 -5.76 -2.18 -26.93
N LEU A 229 -5.25 -3.40 -27.10
CA LEU A 229 -4.66 -4.18 -26.00
C LEU A 229 -3.49 -3.42 -25.35
N CYS A 230 -2.59 -2.85 -26.14
CA CYS A 230 -1.48 -2.04 -25.61
C CYS A 230 -2.01 -0.85 -24.78
N ILE A 231 -2.95 -0.08 -25.33
CA ILE A 231 -3.55 1.09 -24.66
C ILE A 231 -4.13 0.68 -23.31
N LEU A 232 -4.94 -0.39 -23.32
CA LEU A 232 -5.60 -0.88 -22.13
C LEU A 232 -4.64 -1.45 -21.10
N LEU A 233 -3.58 -2.16 -21.49
CA LEU A 233 -2.59 -2.68 -20.54
C LEU A 233 -1.83 -1.55 -19.84
N HIS A 234 -1.48 -0.48 -20.55
CA HIS A 234 -0.84 0.69 -19.95
C HIS A 234 -1.77 1.43 -19.00
N ALA A 235 -2.98 1.78 -19.44
CA ALA A 235 -3.97 2.46 -18.61
C ALA A 235 -4.33 1.61 -17.38
N PHE A 236 -4.54 0.30 -17.56
CA PHE A 236 -4.86 -0.61 -16.47
C PHE A 236 -3.71 -0.74 -15.49
N ARG A 237 -2.45 -0.79 -15.94
CA ARG A 237 -1.30 -0.82 -15.03
C ARG A 237 -1.27 0.41 -14.13
N ILE A 238 -1.52 1.61 -14.67
CA ILE A 238 -1.61 2.85 -13.87
C ILE A 238 -2.73 2.73 -12.83
N ARG A 239 -3.88 2.18 -13.22
CA ARG A 239 -4.99 1.98 -12.32
C ARG A 239 -4.70 0.96 -11.22
N VAL A 240 -4.06 -0.15 -11.55
CA VAL A 240 -3.68 -1.18 -10.58
C VAL A 240 -2.61 -0.67 -9.60
N VAL A 241 -1.67 0.18 -10.04
CA VAL A 241 -0.76 0.87 -9.12
C VAL A 241 -1.53 1.76 -8.14
N THR A 242 -2.59 2.43 -8.60
CA THR A 242 -3.47 3.23 -7.72
C THR A 242 -4.19 2.34 -6.70
N ILE A 243 -4.76 1.22 -7.15
CA ILE A 243 -5.41 0.23 -6.28
C ILE A 243 -4.43 -0.31 -5.23
N ASP A 244 -3.23 -0.72 -5.64
CA ASP A 244 -2.22 -1.27 -4.73
C ASP A 244 -1.79 -0.28 -3.64
N ARG A 245 -1.62 1.01 -4.00
CA ARG A 245 -1.34 2.09 -3.04
C ARG A 245 -2.47 2.26 -2.03
N VAL A 246 -3.71 2.24 -2.51
CA VAL A 246 -4.89 2.35 -1.65
C VAL A 246 -5.01 1.15 -0.72
N MET A 247 -4.84 -0.07 -1.22
CA MET A 247 -4.89 -1.27 -0.38
C MET A 247 -3.76 -1.28 0.66
N SER A 248 -2.56 -0.83 0.28
CA SER A 248 -1.45 -0.66 1.22
C SER A 248 -1.79 0.33 2.32
N TYR A 249 -2.37 1.48 1.95
CA TYR A 249 -2.83 2.49 2.91
C TYR A 249 -3.89 1.94 3.88
N LEU A 250 -4.94 1.31 3.33
CA LEU A 250 -6.03 0.71 4.12
C LEU A 250 -5.58 -0.44 5.03
N ASN A 251 -4.52 -1.16 4.66
CA ASN A 251 -3.94 -2.22 5.46
C ASN A 251 -3.03 -1.69 6.60
N SER A 252 -2.49 -0.48 6.43
CA SER A 252 -1.60 0.16 7.41
C SER A 252 -2.31 1.07 8.43
N SER A 253 -3.60 1.35 8.22
CA SER A 253 -4.45 2.21 9.04
C SER A 253 -5.30 1.39 10.03
#